data_AF-A0A835I952-F1
#
_entry.id   AF-A0A835I952-F1
#
_cell.length_a   1.000
_cell.length_b   1.000
_cell.length_c   1.000
_cell.angle_alpha   90.00
_cell.angle_beta   90.00
_cell.angle_gamma   90.00
#
_symmetry.space_group_name_H-M   'P 1'
#
loop_
_entity.id
_entity.type
_entity.pdbx_description
1 polymer ?
#
loop_
_entity_poly.entity_id
_entity_poly.type
_entity_poly.pdbx_seq_one_letter_code
_entity_poly.pdbx_strand_id
1 'polypeptide(L)'
;MSLKVEVISKAAIKPSSPTPPHLRNFKLSLVDQINGNEVINCTDEGVNFFEARVHCELSHVLNHPIAEELDKLLPRDNFYGLGSKPLLSIQVNIFGCGGMALGVQGRTHGILKVFS
;
A
#
# COMPACT_ATOMS: atom_id res chain seq x y z
N MET A 1 8.70 -20.02 12.25
CA MET A 1 9.58 -18.84 12.36
C MET A 1 8.70 -17.61 12.53
N SER A 2 9.05 -16.65 13.40
CA SER A 2 8.26 -15.43 13.57
C SER A 2 9.05 -14.24 13.02
N LEU A 3 8.48 -13.54 12.03
CA LEU A 3 9.02 -12.30 11.50
C LEU A 3 8.81 -11.18 12.52
N LYS A 4 9.94 -10.60 12.94
CA LYS A 4 9.96 -9.36 13.71
C LYS A 4 10.19 -8.21 12.73
N VAL A 5 9.09 -7.56 12.36
CA VAL A 5 9.05 -6.39 11.47
C VAL A 5 8.93 -5.13 12.32
N GLU A 6 9.78 -4.14 12.06
CA GLU A 6 9.78 -2.85 12.75
C GLU A 6 9.68 -1.72 11.72
N VAL A 7 8.64 -0.90 11.81
CA VAL A 7 8.48 0.27 10.93
C VAL A 7 9.40 1.38 11.42
N ILE A 8 10.31 1.81 10.56
CA ILE A 8 11.34 2.81 10.83
C ILE A 8 10.84 4.20 10.45
N SER A 9 10.17 4.29 9.31
CA SER A 9 9.71 5.56 8.76
C SER A 9 8.34 5.43 8.10
N LYS A 10 7.61 6.54 8.13
CA LYS A 10 6.33 6.71 7.45
C LYS A 10 6.35 8.05 6.73
N ALA A 11 5.96 8.04 5.47
CA ALA A 11 5.83 9.23 4.65
C ALA A 11 4.52 9.19 3.87
N ALA A 12 4.01 10.38 3.52
CA ALA A 12 2.97 10.53 2.52
C ALA A 12 3.64 11.00 1.22
N ILE A 13 3.67 10.13 0.20
CA ILE A 13 4.27 10.45 -1.09
C ILE A 13 3.21 11.12 -1.95
N LYS A 14 3.34 12.45 -2.07
CA LYS A 14 2.48 13.29 -2.90
C LYS A 14 2.85 13.18 -4.37
N PRO A 15 1.94 13.51 -5.29
CA PRO A 15 2.29 13.61 -6.70
C PRO A 15 3.35 14.70 -6.91
N SER A 16 4.20 14.51 -7.93
CA SER A 16 5.25 15.48 -8.29
C SER A 16 4.69 16.80 -8.81
N SER A 17 3.44 16.81 -9.27
CA SER A 17 2.72 17.99 -9.72
C SER A 17 1.28 17.98 -9.19
N PRO A 18 0.71 19.13 -8.78
CA PRO A 18 -0.66 19.19 -8.27
C PRO A 18 -1.67 18.69 -9.31
N THR A 19 -2.70 17.96 -8.85
CA THR A 19 -3.75 17.48 -9.77
C THR A 19 -4.55 18.67 -10.31
N PRO A 20 -4.65 18.84 -11.64
CA PRO A 20 -5.45 19.91 -12.23
C PRO A 20 -6.92 19.86 -11.76
N PRO A 21 -7.61 21.01 -11.58
CA PRO A 21 -8.95 21.03 -11.00
C PRO A 21 -9.98 20.15 -11.72
N HIS A 22 -9.87 20.04 -13.05
CA HIS A 22 -10.76 19.24 -13.88
C HIS A 22 -10.50 17.72 -13.82
N LEU A 23 -9.35 17.29 -13.29
CA LEU A 23 -8.98 15.88 -13.07
C LEU A 23 -9.11 15.45 -11.61
N ARG A 24 -9.59 16.34 -10.73
CA ARG A 24 -9.74 16.03 -9.31
C ARG A 24 -10.85 15.02 -9.02
N ASN A 25 -11.89 14.99 -9.83
CA ASN A 25 -13.00 14.05 -9.66
C ASN A 25 -12.90 12.97 -10.72
N PHE A 26 -12.32 11.83 -10.36
CA PHE A 26 -12.24 10.69 -11.26
C PHE A 26 -13.49 9.83 -11.11
N LYS A 27 -14.33 9.83 -12.16
CA LYS A 27 -15.49 8.95 -12.23
C LYS A 27 -15.03 7.56 -12.69
N LEU A 28 -15.31 6.57 -11.86
CA LEU A 28 -15.00 5.16 -12.16
C LEU A 28 -15.71 4.69 -13.43
N SER A 29 -15.22 3.62 -14.07
CA SER A 29 -15.90 3.08 -15.26
C SER A 29 -17.24 2.45 -14.88
N LEU A 30 -18.13 2.21 -15.85
CA LEU A 30 -19.43 1.57 -15.60
C LEU A 30 -19.28 0.19 -14.93
N VAL A 31 -18.22 -0.55 -15.26
CA VAL A 31 -17.92 -1.87 -14.67
C VAL A 31 -17.55 -1.72 -13.19
N ASP A 32 -16.77 -0.70 -12.87
CA ASP A 32 -16.31 -0.44 -11.50
C ASP A 32 -17.44 0.15 -10.63
N GLN A 33 -18.39 0.86 -11.25
CA GLN A 33 -19.58 1.42 -10.59
C GLN A 33 -20.65 0.38 -10.21
N ILE A 34 -20.58 -0.85 -10.74
CA ILE A 34 -21.56 -1.92 -10.42
C ILE A 34 -21.58 -2.22 -8.91
N ASN A 35 -20.45 -1.99 -8.23
CA ASN A 35 -20.31 -2.20 -6.78
C ASN A 35 -20.51 -0.91 -5.95
N GLY A 36 -20.92 0.19 -6.57
CA GLY A 36 -21.19 1.47 -5.90
C GLY A 36 -20.83 2.68 -6.76
N ASN A 37 -21.61 3.75 -6.68
CA ASN A 37 -21.35 5.01 -7.38
C ASN A 37 -20.29 5.85 -6.63
N GLU A 38 -19.09 5.29 -6.44
CA GLU A 38 -17.98 5.99 -5.81
C GLU A 38 -17.26 6.89 -6.83
N VAL A 39 -17.12 8.17 -6.50
CA VAL A 39 -16.24 9.11 -7.20
C VAL A 39 -14.95 9.22 -6.42
N ILE A 40 -13.82 9.01 -7.08
CA ILE A 40 -12.51 9.21 -6.47
C ILE A 40 -12.19 10.70 -6.50
N ASN A 41 -12.03 11.30 -5.33
CA ASN A 41 -11.54 12.66 -5.17
C ASN A 41 -10.02 12.66 -4.99
N CYS A 42 -9.29 13.12 -6.00
CA CYS A 42 -7.84 13.28 -5.97
C CYS A 42 -7.48 14.55 -5.16
N THR A 43 -7.22 14.37 -3.87
CA THR A 43 -6.91 15.45 -2.91
C THR A 43 -5.43 15.86 -2.89
N ASP A 44 -4.57 15.17 -3.65
CA ASP A 44 -3.10 15.30 -3.60
C ASP A 44 -2.50 15.00 -2.21
N GLU A 45 -3.24 14.34 -1.31
CA GLU A 45 -2.73 13.88 -0.01
C GLU A 45 -1.63 12.82 -0.15
N GLY A 46 -1.61 12.13 -1.29
CA GLY A 46 -0.58 11.16 -1.66
C GLY A 46 -0.89 9.75 -1.21
N VAL A 47 0.12 8.89 -1.27
CA VAL A 47 0.05 7.49 -0.87
C VAL A 47 0.87 7.27 0.40
N ASN A 48 0.38 6.42 1.30
CA ASN A 48 1.15 6.07 2.49
C ASN A 48 2.32 5.19 2.07
N PHE A 49 3.53 5.59 2.47
CA PHE A 49 4.76 4.86 2.26
C PHE A 49 5.38 4.54 3.61
N PHE A 50 5.71 3.27 3.81
CA PHE A 50 6.35 2.77 5.03
C PHE A 50 7.68 2.14 4.67
N GLU A 51 8.68 2.41 5.49
CA GLU A 51 9.94 1.68 5.46
C GLU A 51 10.05 0.86 6.74
N ALA A 52 10.30 -0.43 6.60
CA ALA A 52 10.40 -1.37 7.70
C ALA A 52 11.67 -2.19 7.62
N ARG A 53 12.22 -2.55 8.78
CA ARG A 53 13.29 -3.53 8.93
C ARG A 53 12.73 -4.86 9.38
N VAL A 54 13.21 -5.93 8.74
CA VAL A 54 12.87 -7.30 9.10
C VAL A 54 14.09 -7.95 9.72
N HIS A 55 13.97 -8.39 10.97
CA HIS A 55 15.06 -9.04 11.70
C HIS A 55 15.24 -10.52 11.31
N CYS A 56 15.33 -10.78 10.00
CA CYS A 56 15.71 -12.07 9.44
C CYS A 56 16.31 -11.93 8.03
N GLU A 57 16.79 -13.03 7.49
CA GLU A 57 17.20 -13.16 6.08
C GLU A 57 15.99 -13.34 5.17
N LEU A 58 16.06 -12.78 3.96
CA LEU A 58 15.03 -12.99 2.93
C LEU A 58 14.91 -14.46 2.53
N SER A 59 16.04 -15.18 2.47
CA SER A 59 16.08 -16.61 2.12
C SER A 59 15.24 -17.47 3.07
N HIS A 60 15.17 -17.13 4.36
CA HIS A 60 14.33 -17.86 5.31
C HIS A 60 12.83 -17.75 4.99
N VAL A 61 12.39 -16.58 4.51
CA VAL A 61 11.00 -16.34 4.12
C VAL A 61 10.67 -17.07 2.82
N LEU A 62 11.58 -17.02 1.83
CA LEU A 62 11.37 -17.67 0.53
C LEU A 62 11.33 -19.20 0.64
N ASN A 63 12.14 -19.79 1.53
CA ASN A 63 12.20 -21.24 1.70
C ASN A 63 11.00 -21.80 2.49
N HIS A 64 10.39 -21.01 3.37
CA HIS A 64 9.25 -21.43 4.18
C HIS A 64 8.24 -20.29 4.35
N PRO A 65 7.44 -19.98 3.31
CA PRO A 65 6.45 -18.90 3.38
C PRO A 65 5.27 -19.31 4.28
N ILE A 66 5.04 -18.55 5.34
CA ILE A 66 3.89 -18.68 6.23
C ILE A 66 2.97 -17.48 5.97
N ALA A 67 1.73 -17.72 5.56
CA ALA A 67 0.83 -16.67 5.10
C ALA A 67 0.62 -15.56 6.17
N GLU A 68 0.42 -15.96 7.43
CA GLU A 68 0.20 -15.06 8.54
C GLU A 68 1.43 -14.18 8.86
N GLU A 69 2.62 -14.66 8.50
CA GLU A 69 3.87 -13.92 8.65
C GLU A 69 4.08 -12.96 7.47
N LEU A 70 3.69 -13.35 6.25
CA LEU A 70 3.72 -12.47 5.08
C LEU A 70 2.79 -11.27 5.23
N ASP A 71 1.67 -11.41 5.96
CA ASP A 71 0.78 -10.31 6.31
C ASP A 71 1.44 -9.21 7.16
N LYS A 72 2.60 -9.47 7.76
CA LYS A 72 3.40 -8.45 8.46
C LYS A 72 4.24 -7.60 7.51
N LEU A 73 4.47 -8.07 6.29
CA LEU A 73 5.19 -7.34 5.24
C LEU A 73 4.28 -6.39 4.45
N LEU A 74 2.96 -6.51 4.63
CA LEU A 74 1.98 -5.60 4.06
C LEU A 74 1.86 -4.31 4.89
N PRO A 75 1.58 -3.16 4.26
CA PRO A 75 1.31 -1.91 4.97
C PRO A 75 0.14 -2.11 5.93
N ARG A 76 0.37 -1.99 7.24
CA ARG A 76 -0.70 -1.95 8.25
C ARG A 76 -0.94 -0.51 8.68
N ASP A 77 -2.08 0.02 8.28
CA ASP A 77 -2.53 1.34 8.72
C ASP A 77 -3.31 1.20 10.05
N ASN A 78 -2.69 1.58 11.19
CA ASN A 78 -3.38 1.76 12.47
C ASN A 78 -4.17 3.10 12.52
N PHE A 79 -4.93 3.44 11.48
CA PHE A 79 -5.74 4.67 11.48
C PHE A 79 -7.09 4.43 12.14
N TYR A 80 -7.14 4.53 13.47
CA TYR A 80 -8.36 4.85 14.22
C TYR A 80 -8.63 6.36 14.17
N GLY A 81 -8.71 6.92 12.96
CA GLY A 81 -9.03 8.31 12.71
C GLY A 81 -10.10 8.40 11.63
N LEU A 82 -11.02 9.35 11.78
CA LEU A 82 -12.27 9.55 11.03
C LEU A 82 -12.09 9.91 9.53
N GLY A 83 -11.11 9.29 8.86
CA GLY A 83 -10.75 9.48 7.46
C GLY A 83 -10.89 8.19 6.66
N SER A 84 -11.25 8.32 5.39
CA SER A 84 -11.34 7.22 4.45
C SER A 84 -10.02 6.46 4.35
N LYS A 85 -10.08 5.11 4.39
CA LYS A 85 -8.93 4.23 4.09
C LYS A 85 -8.26 4.69 2.79
N PRO A 86 -6.91 4.85 2.78
CA PRO A 86 -6.18 5.35 1.62
C PRO A 86 -6.43 4.46 0.40
N LEU A 87 -6.38 5.06 -0.80
CA LEU A 87 -6.54 4.32 -2.06
C LEU A 87 -5.39 3.32 -2.28
N LEU A 88 -4.18 3.70 -1.85
CA LEU A 88 -2.97 2.91 -1.97
C LEU A 88 -2.04 3.20 -0.79
N SER A 89 -1.48 2.13 -0.22
CA SER A 89 -0.42 2.11 0.77
C SER A 89 0.68 1.15 0.30
N ILE A 90 1.94 1.53 0.54
CA ILE A 90 3.13 0.79 0.12
C ILE A 90 4.05 0.62 1.33
N GLN A 91 4.61 -0.58 1.53
CA GLN A 91 5.60 -0.87 2.56
C GLN A 91 6.83 -1.52 1.92
N VAL A 92 7.99 -0.91 2.11
CA VAL A 92 9.29 -1.49 1.76
C VAL A 92 9.84 -2.17 3.00
N ASN A 93 10.19 -3.45 2.88
CA ASN A 93 10.74 -4.26 3.96
C ASN A 93 12.19 -4.61 3.62
N ILE A 94 13.14 -4.16 4.43
CA ILE A 94 14.58 -4.40 4.25
C ILE A 94 15.01 -5.48 5.25
N PHE A 95 15.57 -6.57 4.75
CA PHE A 95 16.01 -7.73 5.50
C PHE A 95 17.45 -7.56 6.02
N GLY A 96 17.86 -8.38 6.99
CA GLY A 96 19.20 -8.32 7.60
C GLY A 96 20.35 -8.45 6.60
N CYS A 97 20.15 -9.20 5.51
CA CYS A 97 21.10 -9.33 4.40
C CYS A 97 21.06 -8.23 3.35
N GLY A 98 20.20 -7.22 3.51
CA GLY A 98 19.95 -6.20 2.49
C GLY A 98 18.97 -6.63 1.39
N GLY A 99 18.44 -7.86 1.42
CA GLY A 99 17.30 -8.25 0.58
C GLY A 99 16.08 -7.36 0.86
N MET A 100 15.19 -7.22 -0.13
CA MET A 100 14.03 -6.33 -0.04
C MET A 100 12.72 -7.02 -0.46
N ALA A 101 11.62 -6.66 0.20
CA ALA A 101 10.27 -7.04 -0.23
C ALA A 101 9.32 -5.83 -0.23
N LEU A 102 8.49 -5.72 -1.27
CA LEU A 102 7.51 -4.65 -1.44
C LEU A 102 6.10 -5.17 -1.14
N GLY A 103 5.49 -4.67 -0.08
CA GLY A 103 4.08 -4.88 0.23
C GLY A 103 3.23 -3.75 -0.35
N VAL A 104 2.16 -4.09 -1.07
CA VAL A 104 1.23 -3.12 -1.66
C VAL A 104 -0.18 -3.46 -1.21
N GLN A 105 -0.91 -2.47 -0.71
CA GLN A 105 -2.31 -2.63 -0.32
C GLN A 105 -3.12 -1.43 -0.82
N GLY A 106 -4.29 -1.66 -1.39
CA GLY A 106 -5.17 -0.60 -1.84
C GLY A 106 -6.64 -0.96 -1.74
N ARG A 107 -7.51 0.02 -1.98
CA ARG A 107 -8.95 -0.24 -2.18
C ARG A 107 -9.17 -0.73 -3.61
N THR A 108 -9.22 -2.05 -3.81
CA THR A 108 -9.55 -2.65 -5.11
C THR A 108 -11.07 -2.82 -5.25
N HIS A 109 -11.72 -1.85 -5.88
CA HIS A 109 -12.94 -2.10 -6.66
C HIS A 109 -12.97 -1.41 -8.03
N GLY A 110 -11.96 -0.61 -8.40
CA GLY A 110 -11.93 0.00 -9.74
C GLY A 110 -10.56 0.36 -10.33
N ILE A 111 -9.47 0.41 -9.56
CA ILE A 111 -8.14 0.75 -10.12
C ILE A 111 -7.04 -0.04 -9.42
N LEU A 112 -6.75 -1.22 -9.96
CA LEU A 112 -5.39 -1.72 -10.19
C LEU A 112 -5.48 -2.85 -11.24
N LYS A 113 -5.67 -2.50 -12.51
CA LYS A 113 -5.54 -3.48 -13.61
C LYS A 113 -4.05 -3.58 -13.94
N VAL A 114 -3.37 -4.56 -13.35
CA VAL A 114 -2.06 -5.01 -13.82
C VAL A 114 -2.33 -5.88 -15.05
N PHE A 115 -2.21 -5.31 -16.25
CA PHE A 115 -2.05 -6.10 -17.47
C PHE A 115 -0.56 -6.22 -17.75
N SER A 116 -0.09 -7.46 -17.93
CA SER A 116 1.17 -7.76 -18.60
C SER A 116 1.06 -7.50 -20.11
#